data_AF-A0A183BN97-F1
#
_entry.id   AF-A0A183BN97-F1
#
_cell.length_a   1.000
_cell.length_b   1.000
_cell.length_c   1.000
_cell.angle_alpha   90.00
_cell.angle_beta   90.00
_cell.angle_gamma   90.00
#
_symmetry.space_group_name_H-M   'P 1'
#
loop_
_entity.id
_entity.type
_entity.pdbx_description
1 polymer ?
#
loop_
_entity_poly.entity_id
_entity_poly.type
_entity_poly.pdbx_seq_one_letter_code
_entity_poly.pdbx_strand_id
1 'polypeptide(L)'
;MCNGGSSDNDGDFEWLNAFLCFEDGTRMRGRLFGAARSVVGELVFQTGMVGYVESLTDPSYAQQLLVLTNPLVGNYGVPDDTRKDPEWPQLPTKSFESAQIWPAALVVDRICPEGEHSHWEAVQSLSKWLRKAGVPGLAGVDTRLLTKRIREHGTLKAKLVLDSDDPERFISMRFSRDQLDMLERKYWTHQYLALPERAELAYEIGVAEWNVKMWFQNQRAKDKRRAKEAKQQLLSQHNAATGVTFAVPQQPVAAAAPSAATTVRATKCKGRRRAPSWHFTDESGDRRCRQINFARG
;
A
#
# COMPACT_ATOMS: atom_id res chain seq x y z
N MET A 1 53.67 -8.43 -11.01
CA MET A 1 54.47 -7.91 -9.87
C MET A 1 54.51 -6.41 -10.05
N CYS A 2 53.94 -5.53 -9.22
CA CYS A 2 53.49 -5.56 -7.82
C CYS A 2 52.24 -4.65 -7.73
N ASN A 3 51.10 -5.16 -7.27
CA ASN A 3 50.57 -5.03 -5.89
C ASN A 3 50.07 -3.63 -5.51
N GLY A 4 48.75 -3.57 -5.29
CA GLY A 4 48.21 -3.28 -3.96
C GLY A 4 47.93 -1.82 -3.62
N GLY A 5 46.66 -1.49 -3.41
CA GLY A 5 46.26 -0.20 -2.86
C GLY A 5 44.77 0.03 -2.89
N SER A 6 44.03 -0.84 -2.22
CA SER A 6 42.62 -0.69 -1.84
C SER A 6 42.35 0.63 -1.11
N SER A 7 41.34 1.36 -1.54
CA SER A 7 40.31 1.96 -0.66
C SER A 7 39.38 2.82 -1.50
N ASP A 8 38.18 2.36 -1.80
CA ASP A 8 37.03 3.24 -1.90
C ASP A 8 35.85 2.49 -1.28
N ASN A 9 35.47 2.95 -0.09
CA ASN A 9 34.29 2.52 0.62
C ASN A 9 33.07 3.04 -0.15
N ASP A 10 32.66 2.32 -1.19
CA ASP A 10 31.35 2.50 -1.79
C ASP A 10 30.33 2.02 -0.75
N GLY A 11 29.69 2.98 -0.08
CA GLY A 11 28.73 2.71 0.98
C GLY A 11 27.74 1.64 0.54
N ASP A 12 27.83 0.49 1.20
CA ASP A 12 26.99 -0.69 0.99
C ASP A 12 25.51 -0.31 1.17
N PHE A 13 24.87 0.17 0.11
CA PHE A 13 23.42 0.17 0.02
C PHE A 13 23.01 -1.30 -0.03
N GLU A 14 22.70 -1.86 1.13
CA GLU A 14 22.03 -3.15 1.24
C GLU A 14 20.73 -3.05 0.45
N TRP A 15 20.76 -3.54 -0.80
CA TRP A 15 19.56 -3.74 -1.57
C TRP A 15 18.69 -4.73 -0.81
N LEU A 16 17.61 -4.23 -0.22
CA LEU A 16 16.62 -5.10 0.40
C LEU A 16 16.09 -6.04 -0.68
N ASN A 17 16.14 -7.33 -0.40
CA ASN A 17 15.50 -8.30 -1.27
C ASN A 17 13.98 -8.15 -1.13
N ALA A 18 13.28 -8.38 -2.23
CA ALA A 18 11.83 -8.48 -2.25
C ALA A 18 11.39 -9.57 -3.22
N PHE A 19 10.20 -10.10 -2.99
CA PHE A 19 9.60 -11.15 -3.78
C PHE A 19 8.29 -10.66 -4.39
N LEU A 20 8.12 -10.94 -5.69
CA LEU A 20 6.84 -10.85 -6.37
C LEU A 20 6.20 -12.24 -6.34
N CYS A 21 5.14 -12.37 -5.53
CA CYS A 21 4.40 -13.61 -5.34
C CYS A 21 3.10 -13.55 -6.16
N PHE A 22 2.84 -14.58 -6.97
CA PHE A 22 1.63 -14.67 -7.79
C PHE A 22 0.56 -15.52 -7.11
N GLU A 23 -0.68 -15.40 -7.57
CA GLU A 23 -1.78 -16.26 -7.11
C GLU A 23 -1.51 -17.77 -7.30
N ASP A 24 -0.67 -18.18 -8.24
CA ASP A 24 -0.34 -19.58 -8.46
C ASP A 24 0.77 -20.13 -7.54
N GLY A 25 1.27 -19.32 -6.61
CA GLY A 25 2.32 -19.71 -5.66
C GLY A 25 3.74 -19.56 -6.20
N THR A 26 3.90 -19.18 -7.47
CA THR A 26 5.23 -18.84 -8.00
C THR A 26 5.75 -17.58 -7.34
N ARG A 27 7.06 -17.50 -7.13
CA ARG A 27 7.74 -16.32 -6.59
C ARG A 27 8.89 -15.92 -7.50
N MET A 28 9.03 -14.62 -7.74
CA MET A 28 10.17 -14.06 -8.44
C MET A 28 10.92 -13.14 -7.50
N ARG A 29 12.23 -13.38 -7.34
CA ARG A 29 13.10 -12.56 -6.53
C ARG A 29 13.50 -11.32 -7.31
N GLY A 30 13.53 -10.18 -6.63
CA GLY A 30 14.10 -8.95 -7.12
C GLY A 30 14.77 -8.14 -6.01
N ARG A 31 15.28 -6.98 -6.39
CA ARG A 31 15.85 -5.96 -5.51
C ARG A 31 14.84 -4.84 -5.35
N LEU A 32 14.53 -4.51 -4.11
CA LEU A 32 13.64 -3.40 -3.83
C LEU A 32 14.32 -2.06 -4.16
N PHE A 33 13.60 -1.19 -4.83
CA PHE A 33 13.91 0.24 -4.92
C PHE A 33 12.65 1.06 -4.59
N GLY A 34 12.76 2.36 -4.40
CA GLY A 34 11.61 3.14 -3.93
C GLY A 34 11.29 2.88 -2.46
N ALA A 35 10.01 2.94 -2.09
CA ALA A 35 9.58 2.79 -0.69
C ALA A 35 9.61 1.33 -0.20
N ALA A 36 10.03 1.12 1.05
CA ALA A 36 9.99 -0.20 1.71
C ALA A 36 8.58 -0.53 2.20
N ARG A 37 7.72 -1.01 1.28
CA ARG A 37 6.34 -1.39 1.59
C ARG A 37 5.90 -2.63 0.81
N SER A 38 5.27 -3.55 1.52
CA SER A 38 4.57 -4.69 0.91
C SER A 38 3.20 -4.24 0.36
N VAL A 39 2.90 -4.57 -0.90
CA VAL A 39 1.67 -4.15 -1.60
C VAL A 39 1.05 -5.29 -2.40
N VAL A 40 -0.27 -5.24 -2.54
CA VAL A 40 -1.06 -6.19 -3.34
C VAL A 40 -1.68 -5.40 -4.49
N GLY A 41 -1.71 -5.99 -5.68
CA GLY A 41 -2.39 -5.38 -6.82
C GLY A 41 -2.57 -6.37 -7.97
N GLU A 42 -3.28 -5.91 -9.00
CA GLU A 42 -3.34 -6.61 -10.28
C GLU A 42 -2.06 -6.31 -11.06
N LEU A 43 -1.43 -7.34 -11.61
CA LEU A 43 -0.22 -7.21 -12.41
C LEU A 43 -0.60 -6.90 -13.86
N VAL A 44 -0.18 -5.74 -14.33
CA VAL A 44 -0.40 -5.28 -15.70
C VAL A 44 0.94 -4.96 -16.34
N PHE A 45 1.05 -5.09 -17.66
CA PHE A 45 2.27 -4.73 -18.38
C PHE A 45 2.00 -3.62 -19.39
N GLN A 46 3.02 -2.78 -19.59
CA GLN A 46 3.00 -1.73 -20.60
C GLN A 46 4.17 -1.89 -21.58
N THR A 47 3.85 -1.75 -22.87
CA THR A 47 4.80 -1.90 -24.00
C THR A 47 5.47 -0.59 -24.42
N GLY A 48 5.15 0.52 -23.76
CA GLY A 48 5.80 1.80 -23.98
C GLY A 48 7.29 1.72 -23.69
N MET A 49 8.12 2.07 -24.67
CA MET A 49 9.59 2.09 -24.50
C MET A 49 10.07 3.36 -23.79
N VAL A 50 9.31 4.43 -23.88
CA VAL A 50 9.57 5.72 -23.25
C VAL A 50 8.32 6.19 -22.52
N GLY A 51 8.46 7.20 -21.67
CA GLY A 51 7.32 7.83 -21.01
C GLY A 51 6.91 7.15 -19.70
N TYR A 52 7.89 6.65 -18.91
CA TYR A 52 7.59 6.03 -17.62
C TYR A 52 7.04 7.03 -16.59
N VAL A 53 7.30 8.34 -16.72
CA VAL A 53 6.80 9.36 -15.79
C VAL A 53 5.31 9.54 -16.01
N GLU A 54 4.94 9.76 -17.27
CA GLU A 54 3.58 9.85 -17.80
C GLU A 54 2.78 8.62 -17.36
N SER A 55 3.32 7.42 -17.60
CA SER A 55 2.71 6.14 -17.24
C SER A 55 2.50 5.97 -15.73
N LEU A 56 3.45 6.41 -14.91
CA LEU A 56 3.32 6.35 -13.45
C LEU A 56 2.30 7.35 -12.92
N THR A 57 2.05 8.43 -13.65
CA THR A 57 1.10 9.49 -13.29
C THR A 57 -0.28 9.31 -13.92
N ASP A 58 -0.51 8.26 -14.70
CA ASP A 58 -1.84 7.97 -15.27
C ASP A 58 -2.77 7.36 -14.20
N PRO A 59 -3.93 7.98 -13.92
CA PRO A 59 -4.94 7.46 -12.98
C PRO A 59 -5.45 6.05 -13.30
N SER A 60 -5.35 5.61 -14.55
CA SER A 60 -5.83 4.31 -15.03
C SER A 60 -5.14 3.13 -14.34
N TYR A 61 -3.90 3.32 -13.86
CA TYR A 61 -3.12 2.29 -13.18
C TYR A 61 -3.32 2.27 -11.66
N ALA A 62 -4.34 2.94 -11.13
CA ALA A 62 -4.63 2.96 -9.69
C ALA A 62 -4.71 1.54 -9.11
N GLN A 63 -3.95 1.28 -8.05
CA GLN A 63 -3.89 -0.01 -7.34
C GLN A 63 -3.34 -1.19 -8.15
N GLN A 64 -2.72 -0.94 -9.30
CA GLN A 64 -2.10 -1.96 -10.14
C GLN A 64 -0.58 -2.01 -9.93
N LEU A 65 0.01 -3.19 -10.13
CA LEU A 65 1.45 -3.41 -10.16
C LEU A 65 1.89 -3.30 -11.62
N LEU A 66 2.49 -2.16 -11.97
CA LEU A 66 2.85 -1.83 -13.34
C LEU A 66 4.20 -2.47 -13.71
N VAL A 67 4.20 -3.32 -14.73
CA VAL A 67 5.39 -3.94 -15.29
C VAL A 67 5.79 -3.20 -16.56
N LEU A 68 6.97 -2.59 -16.59
CA LEU A 68 7.50 -1.99 -17.80
C LEU A 68 8.30 -3.02 -18.60
N THR A 69 7.97 -3.15 -19.88
CA THR A 69 8.67 -4.08 -20.78
C THR A 69 10.04 -3.57 -21.23
N ASN A 70 10.30 -2.26 -21.14
CA ASN A 70 11.63 -1.71 -21.40
C ASN A 70 12.63 -2.22 -20.35
N PRO A 71 13.74 -2.87 -20.76
CA PRO A 71 14.68 -3.47 -19.81
C PRO A 71 15.40 -2.46 -18.92
N LEU A 72 15.64 -1.22 -19.38
CA LEU A 72 16.30 -0.19 -18.59
C LEU A 72 15.36 0.99 -18.37
N VAL A 73 15.05 1.26 -17.10
CA VAL A 73 14.14 2.33 -16.69
C VAL A 73 14.87 3.31 -15.78
N GLY A 74 14.50 4.60 -15.83
CA GLY A 74 15.09 5.65 -14.98
C GLY A 74 16.27 6.40 -15.59
N ASN A 75 16.65 6.10 -16.84
CA ASN A 75 17.81 6.67 -17.53
C ASN A 75 17.72 8.20 -17.74
N TYR A 76 16.51 8.74 -17.91
CA TYR A 76 16.30 10.19 -18.07
C TYR A 76 15.80 10.87 -16.79
N GLY A 77 15.86 10.17 -15.65
CA GLY A 77 15.45 10.72 -14.35
C GLY A 77 13.97 11.08 -14.28
N VAL A 78 13.61 11.95 -13.36
CA VAL A 78 12.26 12.49 -13.20
C VAL A 78 12.34 14.02 -13.22
N PRO A 79 11.47 14.69 -14.00
CA PRO A 79 11.38 16.14 -14.00
C PRO A 79 10.84 16.69 -12.66
N ASP A 80 10.90 18.01 -12.51
CA ASP A 80 10.42 18.68 -11.30
C ASP A 80 8.92 18.44 -11.09
N ASP A 81 8.56 17.92 -9.91
CA ASP A 81 7.18 17.65 -9.50
C ASP A 81 6.51 18.85 -8.81
N THR A 82 7.23 19.97 -8.65
CA THR A 82 6.74 21.19 -7.98
C THR A 82 6.62 22.40 -8.89
N ARG A 83 7.45 22.48 -9.94
CA ARG A 83 7.26 23.43 -11.03
C ARG A 83 5.84 23.25 -11.57
N LYS A 84 5.18 24.32 -11.97
CA LYS A 84 3.88 24.28 -12.66
C LYS A 84 4.09 24.72 -14.09
N ASP A 85 3.40 24.05 -14.99
CA ASP A 85 3.44 24.43 -16.39
C ASP A 85 2.69 25.76 -16.60
N PRO A 86 3.26 26.74 -17.33
CA PRO A 86 2.58 27.99 -17.64
C PRO A 86 1.29 27.82 -18.44
N GLU A 87 1.20 26.76 -19.24
CA GLU A 87 0.07 26.45 -20.12
C GLU A 87 -0.98 25.57 -19.42
N TRP A 88 -0.55 24.70 -18.50
CA TRP A 88 -1.41 23.76 -17.77
C TRP A 88 -1.22 23.86 -16.24
N PRO A 89 -1.82 24.86 -15.57
CA PRO A 89 -1.55 25.19 -14.16
C PRO A 89 -1.97 24.12 -13.14
N GLN A 90 -2.73 23.11 -13.57
CA GLN A 90 -3.14 21.96 -12.77
C GLN A 90 -2.13 20.80 -12.78
N LEU A 91 -1.12 20.82 -13.67
CA LEU A 91 -0.10 19.78 -13.79
C LEU A 91 1.29 20.34 -13.42
N PRO A 92 2.18 19.54 -12.81
CA PRO A 92 3.52 20.00 -12.50
C PRO A 92 4.34 20.36 -13.75
N THR A 93 4.57 19.40 -14.63
CA THR A 93 5.31 19.60 -15.88
C THR A 93 4.58 18.86 -17.01
N LYS A 94 4.81 19.25 -18.27
CA LYS A 94 4.22 18.61 -19.46
C LYS A 94 4.33 17.06 -19.49
N SER A 95 5.34 16.48 -18.84
CA SER A 95 5.55 15.03 -18.74
C SER A 95 4.70 14.32 -17.69
N PHE A 96 3.85 15.03 -16.94
CA PHE A 96 2.96 14.46 -15.93
C PHE A 96 1.52 14.47 -16.44
N GLU A 97 0.85 13.32 -16.36
CA GLU A 97 -0.59 13.18 -16.64
C GLU A 97 -1.46 13.54 -15.42
N SER A 98 -0.87 13.50 -14.22
CA SER A 98 -1.53 13.92 -12.98
C SER A 98 -0.53 14.30 -11.87
N ALA A 99 -1.05 14.78 -10.75
CA ALA A 99 -0.26 15.28 -9.62
C ALA A 99 0.39 14.20 -8.74
N GLN A 100 0.07 12.91 -8.92
CA GLN A 100 0.57 11.84 -8.06
C GLN A 100 0.86 10.55 -8.82
N ILE A 101 1.61 9.65 -8.17
CA ILE A 101 1.84 8.29 -8.66
C ILE A 101 0.63 7.43 -8.30
N TRP A 102 0.04 6.76 -9.29
CA TRP A 102 -1.16 5.92 -9.12
C TRP A 102 -0.89 4.43 -8.98
N PRO A 103 0.09 3.83 -9.70
CA PRO A 103 0.44 2.43 -9.52
C PRO A 103 0.79 2.11 -8.08
N ALA A 104 0.35 0.94 -7.61
CA ALA A 104 0.69 0.43 -6.29
C ALA A 104 2.16 0.01 -6.19
N ALA A 105 2.76 -0.45 -7.29
CA ALA A 105 4.20 -0.68 -7.41
C ALA A 105 4.65 -0.59 -8.86
N LEU A 106 5.96 -0.43 -9.03
CA LEU A 106 6.65 -0.49 -10.31
C LEU A 106 7.54 -1.74 -10.38
N VAL A 107 7.47 -2.52 -11.46
CA VAL A 107 8.32 -3.69 -11.68
C VAL A 107 9.12 -3.51 -12.96
N VAL A 108 10.44 -3.67 -12.88
CA VAL A 108 11.39 -3.46 -13.99
C VAL A 108 12.46 -4.55 -14.02
N ASP A 109 13.10 -4.72 -15.18
CA ASP A 109 14.29 -5.59 -15.30
C ASP A 109 15.50 -4.92 -14.67
N ARG A 110 15.88 -3.73 -15.17
CA ARG A 110 16.98 -2.94 -14.61
C ARG A 110 16.55 -1.50 -14.36
N ILE A 111 17.05 -0.97 -13.25
CA ILE A 111 16.89 0.42 -12.85
C ILE A 111 18.23 1.13 -13.06
N CYS A 112 18.18 2.35 -13.57
CA CYS A 112 19.35 3.24 -13.61
C CYS A 112 19.82 3.54 -12.18
N PRO A 113 21.12 3.42 -11.87
CA PRO A 113 21.64 3.74 -10.55
C PRO A 113 21.34 5.18 -10.13
N GLU A 114 21.32 5.42 -8.82
CA GLU A 114 21.05 6.75 -8.30
C GLU A 114 22.16 7.72 -8.68
N GLY A 115 21.80 8.87 -9.27
CA GLY A 115 22.75 9.89 -9.71
C GLY A 115 23.29 9.71 -11.13
N GLU A 116 23.05 8.57 -11.78
CA GLU A 116 23.54 8.30 -13.15
C GLU A 116 22.52 8.64 -14.26
N HIS A 117 21.38 9.22 -13.89
CA HIS A 117 20.39 9.66 -14.88
C HIS A 117 20.89 10.90 -15.63
N SER A 118 20.62 10.95 -16.94
CA SER A 118 21.07 12.04 -17.80
C SER A 118 19.96 12.51 -18.70
N HIS A 119 19.36 13.64 -18.36
CA HIS A 119 18.43 14.39 -19.20
C HIS A 119 18.40 15.86 -18.74
N TRP A 120 18.18 16.78 -19.67
CA TRP A 120 18.22 18.22 -19.39
C TRP A 120 17.11 18.69 -18.44
N GLU A 121 15.97 17.99 -18.42
CA GLU A 121 14.86 18.24 -17.47
C GLU A 121 14.97 17.44 -16.17
N ALA A 122 15.95 16.54 -16.04
CA ALA A 122 16.00 15.67 -14.86
C ALA A 122 16.42 16.44 -13.61
N VAL A 123 15.62 16.32 -12.55
CA VAL A 123 15.89 16.94 -11.25
C VAL A 123 16.21 15.89 -10.18
N GLN A 124 15.62 14.70 -10.29
CA GLN A 124 15.81 13.61 -9.33
C GLN A 124 15.81 12.23 -9.98
N SER A 125 16.37 11.25 -9.28
CA SER A 125 16.30 9.84 -9.69
C SER A 125 14.91 9.26 -9.50
N LEU A 126 14.55 8.28 -10.34
CA LEU A 126 13.29 7.55 -10.23
C LEU A 126 13.11 6.89 -8.85
N SER A 127 14.18 6.29 -8.31
CA SER A 127 14.18 5.68 -6.99
C SER A 127 13.85 6.68 -5.86
N LYS A 128 14.41 7.89 -5.93
CA LYS A 128 14.14 8.96 -4.97
C LYS A 128 12.70 9.45 -5.06
N TRP A 129 12.18 9.60 -6.27
CA TRP A 129 10.79 10.01 -6.49
C TRP A 129 9.78 8.99 -5.94
N LEU A 130 9.99 7.69 -6.22
CA LEU A 130 9.14 6.62 -5.68
C LEU A 130 9.19 6.54 -4.15
N ARG A 131 10.36 6.76 -3.53
CA ARG A 131 10.48 6.87 -2.06
C ARG A 131 9.66 8.02 -1.50
N LYS A 132 9.73 9.20 -2.11
CA LYS A 132 8.95 10.40 -1.71
C LYS A 132 7.44 10.14 -1.79
N ALA A 133 6.99 9.43 -2.83
CA ALA A 133 5.59 9.07 -3.03
C ALA A 133 5.11 7.89 -2.15
N GLY A 134 6.02 7.16 -1.49
CA GLY A 134 5.67 5.98 -0.70
C GLY A 134 5.31 4.76 -1.56
N VAL A 135 5.77 4.71 -2.81
CA VAL A 135 5.49 3.63 -3.77
C VAL A 135 6.70 2.69 -3.86
N PRO A 136 6.54 1.37 -3.65
CA PRO A 136 7.60 0.39 -3.82
C PRO A 136 7.91 0.11 -5.30
N GLY A 137 9.16 -0.19 -5.58
CA GLY A 137 9.65 -0.66 -6.88
C GLY A 137 10.41 -1.97 -6.73
N LEU A 138 10.34 -2.85 -7.73
CA LEU A 138 11.07 -4.12 -7.79
C LEU A 138 11.89 -4.20 -9.08
N ALA A 139 13.21 -4.27 -8.94
CA ALA A 139 14.17 -4.41 -10.04
C ALA A 139 14.76 -5.84 -10.06
N GLY A 140 15.37 -6.22 -11.18
CA GLY A 140 16.04 -7.53 -11.34
C GLY A 140 15.07 -8.67 -11.63
N VAL A 141 13.85 -8.37 -12.08
CA VAL A 141 12.84 -9.37 -12.42
C VAL A 141 12.78 -9.52 -13.94
N ASP A 142 12.72 -10.76 -14.44
CA ASP A 142 12.56 -11.00 -15.88
C ASP A 142 11.16 -10.53 -16.35
N THR A 143 11.07 -9.29 -16.82
CA THR A 143 9.82 -8.68 -17.29
C THR A 143 9.32 -9.29 -18.59
N ARG A 144 10.19 -9.93 -19.40
CA ARG A 144 9.75 -10.64 -20.62
C ARG A 144 9.03 -11.92 -20.24
N LEU A 145 9.55 -12.67 -19.26
CA LEU A 145 8.87 -13.84 -18.70
C LEU A 145 7.52 -13.44 -18.08
N LEU A 146 7.48 -12.36 -17.30
CA LEU A 146 6.23 -11.82 -16.75
C LEU A 146 5.21 -11.50 -17.84
N THR A 147 5.65 -10.81 -18.89
CA THR A 147 4.76 -10.38 -19.97
C THR A 147 4.16 -11.58 -20.72
N LYS A 148 4.95 -12.63 -20.98
CA LYS A 148 4.45 -13.88 -21.57
C LYS A 148 3.39 -14.52 -20.68
N ARG A 149 3.68 -14.62 -19.37
CA ARG A 149 2.77 -15.20 -18.40
C ARG A 149 1.43 -14.45 -18.31
N ILE A 150 1.47 -13.11 -18.29
CA ILE A 150 0.26 -12.28 -18.29
C ILE A 150 -0.54 -12.47 -19.59
N ARG A 151 0.14 -12.61 -20.74
CA ARG A 151 -0.55 -12.86 -22.03
C ARG A 151 -1.20 -14.24 -22.11
N GLU A 152 -0.63 -15.25 -21.48
CA GLU A 152 -1.14 -16.63 -21.47
C GLU A 152 -2.29 -16.82 -20.47
N HIS A 153 -2.19 -16.24 -19.28
CA HIS A 153 -3.14 -16.44 -18.20
C HIS A 153 -4.13 -15.28 -18.00
N GLY A 154 -3.92 -14.14 -18.68
CA GLY A 154 -4.71 -12.93 -18.51
C GLY A 154 -4.33 -12.16 -17.23
N THR A 155 -5.33 -11.52 -16.62
CA THR A 155 -5.19 -10.77 -15.36
C THR A 155 -4.65 -11.67 -14.23
N LEU A 156 -3.44 -11.37 -13.77
CA LEU A 156 -2.81 -12.05 -12.64
C LEU A 156 -2.80 -11.11 -11.43
N LYS A 157 -3.30 -11.56 -10.28
CA LYS A 157 -3.02 -10.81 -9.03
C LYS A 157 -1.66 -11.21 -8.49
N ALA A 158 -0.93 -10.23 -8.02
CA ALA A 158 0.36 -10.44 -7.41
C ALA A 158 0.51 -9.58 -6.15
N LYS A 159 1.45 -9.99 -5.32
CA LYS A 159 1.83 -9.28 -4.11
C LYS A 159 3.33 -9.09 -4.12
N LEU A 160 3.76 -7.85 -3.93
CA LEU A 160 5.14 -7.51 -3.63
C LEU A 160 5.34 -7.63 -2.11
N VAL A 161 6.30 -8.44 -1.70
CA VAL A 161 6.63 -8.73 -0.30
C VAL A 161 8.10 -8.44 -0.05
N LEU A 162 8.41 -7.78 1.05
CA LEU A 162 9.78 -7.54 1.49
C LEU A 162 10.37 -8.81 2.10
N ASP A 163 11.67 -9.05 1.93
CA ASP A 163 12.36 -10.22 2.53
C ASP A 163 12.44 -10.14 4.07
N SER A 164 12.40 -8.92 4.62
CA SER A 164 12.27 -8.70 6.07
C SER A 164 10.90 -9.08 6.62
N ASP A 165 9.89 -9.20 5.77
CA ASP A 165 8.58 -9.74 6.12
C ASP A 165 8.60 -11.27 5.92
N ASP A 166 8.16 -12.02 6.93
CA ASP A 166 8.11 -13.49 6.90
C ASP A 166 7.43 -14.01 5.60
N PRO A 167 8.20 -14.58 4.64
CA PRO A 167 7.68 -14.93 3.32
C PRO A 167 6.67 -16.08 3.41
N GLU A 168 6.78 -16.94 4.42
CA GLU A 168 5.87 -18.08 4.64
C GLU A 168 4.47 -17.65 5.11
N ARG A 169 4.35 -16.47 5.74
CA ARG A 169 3.03 -15.91 6.10
C ARG A 169 2.15 -15.59 4.90
N PHE A 170 2.67 -15.59 3.68
CA PHE A 170 1.94 -15.03 2.55
C PHE A 170 1.87 -15.91 1.31
N ILE A 171 2.64 -17.00 1.25
CA ILE A 171 2.73 -17.89 0.08
C ILE A 171 1.45 -18.72 -0.15
N SER A 172 0.62 -18.96 0.85
CA SER A 172 -0.56 -19.82 0.69
C SER A 172 -1.86 -19.03 0.81
N MET A 173 -2.17 -18.32 -0.27
CA MET A 173 -3.56 -17.91 -0.56
C MET A 173 -4.23 -18.81 -1.59
N ARG A 174 -3.51 -19.74 -2.21
CA ARG A 174 -4.09 -20.74 -3.10
C ARG A 174 -4.04 -22.11 -2.45
N PHE A 175 -5.22 -22.61 -2.15
CA PHE A 175 -5.45 -23.99 -1.80
C PHE A 175 -5.77 -24.76 -3.09
N SER A 176 -5.27 -25.98 -3.20
CA SER A 176 -5.74 -26.94 -4.22
C SER A 176 -7.24 -27.17 -4.08
N ARG A 177 -7.89 -27.70 -5.11
CA ARG A 177 -9.33 -27.98 -5.06
C ARG A 177 -9.70 -28.92 -3.91
N ASP A 178 -8.92 -29.97 -3.70
CA ASP A 178 -9.12 -30.90 -2.60
C ASP A 178 -8.92 -30.23 -1.23
N GLN A 179 -7.91 -29.34 -1.13
CA GLN A 179 -7.64 -28.57 0.08
C GLN A 179 -8.80 -27.60 0.38
N LEU A 180 -9.37 -26.94 -0.64
CA LEU A 180 -10.55 -26.10 -0.51
C LEU A 180 -11.77 -26.90 -0.05
N ASP A 181 -12.01 -28.07 -0.64
CA ASP A 181 -13.14 -28.92 -0.28
C ASP A 181 -13.04 -29.37 1.19
N MET A 182 -11.84 -29.71 1.67
CA MET A 182 -11.59 -30.03 3.08
C MET A 182 -11.84 -28.82 4.00
N LEU A 183 -11.32 -27.64 3.63
CA LEU A 183 -11.55 -26.39 4.37
C LEU A 183 -13.03 -26.03 4.43
N GLU A 184 -13.76 -26.14 3.31
CA GLU A 184 -15.19 -25.85 3.23
C GLU A 184 -16.01 -26.82 4.07
N ARG A 185 -15.73 -28.13 4.00
CA ARG A 185 -16.38 -29.13 4.86
C ARG A 185 -16.19 -28.81 6.34
N LYS A 186 -14.96 -28.48 6.75
CA LYS A 186 -14.68 -28.08 8.14
C LYS A 186 -15.35 -26.75 8.49
N TYR A 187 -15.38 -25.78 7.59
CA TYR A 187 -16.01 -24.48 7.84
C TYR A 187 -17.51 -24.57 8.11
N TRP A 188 -18.22 -25.40 7.35
CA TRP A 188 -19.65 -25.62 7.55
C TRP A 188 -19.99 -26.31 8.88
N THR A 189 -19.05 -27.05 9.46
CA THR A 189 -19.22 -27.64 10.80
C THR A 189 -18.77 -26.70 11.91
N HIS A 190 -17.62 -26.03 11.76
CA HIS A 190 -16.98 -25.20 12.77
C HIS A 190 -16.48 -23.88 12.19
N GLN A 191 -17.30 -22.82 12.21
CA GLN A 191 -16.91 -21.51 11.66
C GLN A 191 -15.77 -20.81 12.42
N TYR A 192 -15.50 -21.23 13.65
CA TYR A 192 -14.42 -20.74 14.51
C TYR A 192 -13.59 -21.92 15.02
N LEU A 193 -12.35 -22.03 14.55
CA LEU A 193 -11.42 -23.07 14.99
C LEU A 193 -10.64 -22.64 16.23
N ALA A 194 -10.59 -23.52 17.22
CA ALA A 194 -9.65 -23.39 18.33
C ALA A 194 -8.20 -23.56 17.84
N LEU A 195 -7.22 -23.18 18.68
CA LEU A 195 -5.79 -23.33 18.35
C LEU A 195 -5.41 -24.79 17.99
N PRO A 196 -5.81 -25.82 18.76
CA PRO A 196 -5.44 -27.21 18.45
C PRO A 196 -6.08 -27.73 17.15
N GLU A 197 -7.38 -27.49 16.98
CA GLU A 197 -8.13 -27.93 15.78
C GLU A 197 -7.58 -27.32 14.49
N ARG A 198 -7.05 -26.09 14.57
CA ARG A 198 -6.38 -25.44 13.46
C ARG A 198 -5.08 -26.13 13.10
N ALA A 199 -4.28 -26.52 14.10
CA ALA A 199 -3.03 -27.24 13.90
C ALA A 199 -3.26 -28.60 13.25
N GLU A 200 -4.27 -29.34 13.72
CA GLU A 200 -4.69 -30.61 13.15
C GLU A 200 -5.12 -30.46 11.69
N LEU A 201 -6.01 -29.50 11.39
CA LEU A 201 -6.48 -29.26 10.03
C LEU A 201 -5.34 -28.80 9.09
N ALA A 202 -4.41 -28.00 9.60
CA ALA A 202 -3.24 -27.55 8.87
C ALA A 202 -2.32 -28.74 8.51
N TYR A 203 -2.11 -29.65 9.46
CA TYR A 203 -1.35 -30.87 9.25
C TYR A 203 -2.03 -31.80 8.24
N GLU A 204 -3.34 -32.01 8.34
CA GLU A 204 -4.11 -32.84 7.40
C GLU A 204 -4.04 -32.31 5.96
N ILE A 205 -4.14 -30.99 5.79
CA ILE A 205 -4.16 -30.34 4.47
C ILE A 205 -2.74 -30.14 3.91
N GLY A 206 -1.72 -30.24 4.75
CA GLY A 206 -0.32 -29.99 4.39
C GLY A 206 -0.02 -28.50 4.14
N VAL A 207 -0.64 -27.61 4.93
CA VAL A 207 -0.47 -26.15 4.83
C VAL A 207 -0.11 -25.56 6.17
N ALA A 208 0.49 -24.36 6.20
CA ALA A 208 0.76 -23.68 7.47
C ALA A 208 -0.55 -23.31 8.20
N GLU A 209 -0.54 -23.37 9.54
CA GLU A 209 -1.69 -23.02 10.39
C GLU A 209 -2.25 -21.63 10.12
N TRP A 210 -1.37 -20.69 9.80
CA TRP A 210 -1.76 -19.33 9.44
C TRP A 210 -2.67 -19.29 8.21
N ASN A 211 -2.47 -20.16 7.20
CA ASN A 211 -3.29 -20.18 6.00
C ASN A 211 -4.70 -20.63 6.33
N VAL A 212 -4.85 -21.65 7.18
CA VAL A 212 -6.14 -22.10 7.72
C VAL A 212 -6.80 -20.96 8.49
N LYS A 213 -6.06 -20.30 9.41
CA LYS A 213 -6.58 -19.13 10.15
C LYS A 213 -7.11 -18.04 9.20
N MET A 214 -6.32 -17.67 8.20
CA MET A 214 -6.65 -16.60 7.27
C MET A 214 -7.81 -16.96 6.36
N TRP A 215 -7.85 -18.19 5.84
CA TRP A 215 -8.97 -18.66 5.04
C TRP A 215 -10.27 -18.59 5.82
N PHE A 216 -10.30 -19.07 7.07
CA PHE A 216 -11.48 -19.02 7.93
C PHE A 216 -11.89 -17.57 8.25
N GLN A 217 -10.93 -16.67 8.48
CA GLN A 217 -11.19 -15.24 8.66
C GLN A 217 -11.81 -14.59 7.42
N ASN A 218 -11.23 -14.86 6.24
CA ASN A 218 -11.70 -14.35 4.97
C ASN A 218 -13.08 -14.90 4.61
N GLN A 219 -13.35 -16.17 4.91
CA GLN A 219 -14.64 -16.81 4.65
C GLN A 219 -15.75 -16.19 5.51
N ARG A 220 -15.51 -15.96 6.81
CA ARG A 220 -16.46 -15.22 7.66
C ARG A 220 -16.69 -13.79 7.18
N ALA A 221 -15.64 -13.11 6.71
CA ALA A 221 -15.79 -11.78 6.15
C ALA A 221 -16.66 -11.79 4.88
N LYS A 222 -16.51 -12.81 4.02
CA LYS A 222 -17.38 -13.01 2.84
C LYS A 222 -18.82 -13.29 3.25
N ASP A 223 -19.08 -14.16 4.22
CA ASP A 223 -20.45 -14.45 4.68
C ASP A 223 -21.12 -13.21 5.27
N LYS A 224 -20.39 -12.43 6.06
CA LYS A 224 -20.88 -11.14 6.59
C LYS A 224 -21.24 -10.17 5.47
N ARG A 225 -20.44 -10.13 4.40
CA ARG A 225 -20.70 -9.29 3.22
C ARG A 225 -21.94 -9.78 2.46
N ARG A 226 -22.05 -11.08 2.19
CA ARG A 226 -23.23 -11.70 1.55
C ARG A 226 -24.51 -11.46 2.35
N ALA A 227 -24.45 -11.60 3.68
CA ALA A 227 -25.60 -11.33 4.56
C ALA A 227 -26.01 -9.86 4.52
N LYS A 228 -25.04 -8.92 4.47
CA LYS A 228 -25.32 -7.49 4.35
C LYS A 228 -25.95 -7.14 2.99
N GLU A 229 -25.41 -7.70 1.91
CA GLU A 229 -25.93 -7.54 0.54
C GLU A 229 -27.35 -8.12 0.41
N ALA A 230 -27.59 -9.34 0.92
CA ALA A 230 -28.90 -9.98 0.92
C ALA A 230 -29.93 -9.19 1.75
N LYS A 231 -29.54 -8.71 2.93
CA LYS A 231 -30.39 -7.83 3.76
C LYS A 231 -30.75 -6.55 3.01
N GLN A 232 -29.79 -5.94 2.32
CA GLN A 232 -30.01 -4.72 1.55
C GLN A 232 -30.90 -4.96 0.32
N GLN A 233 -30.76 -6.11 -0.34
CA GLN A 233 -31.66 -6.53 -1.42
C GLN A 233 -33.08 -6.77 -0.93
N LEU A 234 -33.27 -7.49 0.18
CA LEU A 234 -34.60 -7.69 0.79
C LEU A 234 -35.26 -6.36 1.19
N LEU A 235 -34.49 -5.45 1.79
CA LEU A 235 -34.95 -4.08 2.09
C LEU A 235 -35.36 -3.33 0.82
N SER A 236 -34.58 -3.41 -0.25
CA SER A 236 -34.93 -2.77 -1.53
C SER A 236 -36.19 -3.35 -2.17
N GLN A 237 -36.37 -4.67 -2.10
CA GLN A 237 -37.56 -5.37 -2.61
C GLN A 237 -38.80 -5.03 -1.78
N HIS A 238 -38.67 -4.99 -0.45
CA HIS A 238 -39.76 -4.58 0.44
C HIS A 238 -40.19 -3.14 0.19
N ASN A 239 -39.23 -2.20 0.04
CA ASN A 239 -39.53 -0.80 -0.26
C ASN A 239 -40.16 -0.61 -1.65
N ALA A 240 -39.77 -1.42 -2.65
CA ALA A 240 -40.40 -1.42 -3.97
C ALA A 240 -41.84 -1.96 -3.93
N ALA A 241 -42.13 -2.95 -3.07
CA ALA A 241 -43.45 -3.57 -2.96
C ALA A 241 -44.46 -2.75 -2.13
N THR A 242 -44.00 -2.03 -1.11
CA THR A 242 -44.87 -1.21 -0.25
C THR A 242 -45.07 0.22 -0.78
N GLY A 243 -44.33 0.64 -1.80
CA GLY A 243 -44.35 2.02 -2.29
C GLY A 243 -43.87 3.05 -1.26
N VAL A 244 -43.34 2.60 -0.12
CA VAL A 244 -42.85 3.47 0.95
C VAL A 244 -41.36 3.71 0.70
N THR A 245 -41.05 4.82 0.04
CA THR A 245 -39.70 5.38 -0.01
C THR A 245 -39.40 6.06 1.32
N PHE A 246 -38.86 5.32 2.29
CA PHE A 246 -38.11 5.99 3.35
C PHE A 246 -36.85 6.57 2.69
N ALA A 247 -36.82 7.90 2.56
CA ALA A 247 -35.62 8.63 2.22
C ALA A 247 -34.53 8.15 3.18
N VAL A 248 -33.51 7.47 2.64
CA VAL A 248 -32.27 7.22 3.37
C VAL A 248 -31.85 8.59 3.91
N PRO A 249 -31.68 8.78 5.23
CA PRO A 249 -31.18 10.03 5.75
C PRO A 249 -29.88 10.27 5.00
N GLN A 250 -29.84 11.33 4.19
CA GLN A 250 -28.60 11.78 3.61
C GLN A 250 -27.66 11.90 4.80
N GLN A 251 -26.57 11.13 4.80
CA GLN A 251 -25.45 11.47 5.65
C GLN A 251 -25.22 12.96 5.42
N PRO A 252 -25.17 13.81 6.45
CA PRO A 252 -24.88 15.21 6.24
C PRO A 252 -23.56 15.23 5.46
N VAL A 253 -23.64 15.67 4.21
CA VAL A 253 -22.48 16.10 3.45
C VAL A 253 -21.78 17.06 4.38
N ALA A 254 -20.53 16.74 4.75
CA ALA A 254 -19.72 17.60 5.58
C ALA A 254 -19.69 18.97 4.91
N ALA A 255 -20.50 19.90 5.42
CA ALA A 255 -20.44 21.28 5.03
C ALA A 255 -19.01 21.72 5.31
N ALA A 256 -18.33 22.20 4.27
CA ALA A 256 -17.04 22.83 4.38
C ALA A 256 -17.11 23.88 5.49
N ALA A 257 -16.43 23.60 6.61
CA ALA A 257 -16.28 24.56 7.68
C ALA A 257 -15.46 25.74 7.12
N PRO A 258 -15.91 27.00 7.31
CA PRO A 258 -15.05 28.13 7.06
C PRO A 258 -13.86 28.07 8.02
N SER A 259 -12.67 28.17 7.45
CA SER A 259 -11.41 28.32 8.16
C SER A 259 -11.41 29.62 8.96
N ALA A 260 -11.61 29.54 10.28
CA ALA A 260 -10.97 30.39 11.30
C ALA A 260 -11.54 30.08 12.69
N ALA A 261 -10.86 29.20 13.44
CA ALA A 261 -10.90 29.21 14.90
C ALA A 261 -9.65 28.53 15.45
N THR A 262 -8.75 29.37 15.99
CA THR A 262 -7.56 28.99 16.74
C THR A 262 -7.90 27.97 17.83
N THR A 263 -7.52 26.71 17.63
CA THR A 263 -7.61 25.67 18.66
C THR A 263 -6.23 25.50 19.29
N VAL A 264 -6.11 25.94 20.54
CA VAL A 264 -4.95 25.69 21.41
C VAL A 264 -4.84 24.18 21.66
N ARG A 265 -3.67 23.62 21.36
CA ARG A 265 -3.38 22.18 21.40
C ARG A 265 -2.89 21.79 22.80
N ALA A 266 -3.73 21.13 23.60
CA ALA A 266 -3.29 20.52 24.86
C ALA A 266 -2.58 19.18 24.58
N THR A 267 -1.29 19.10 24.90
CA THR A 267 -0.51 17.84 24.83
C THR A 267 -0.50 17.15 26.19
N LYS A 268 -0.92 15.88 26.23
CA LYS A 268 -0.90 15.04 27.43
C LYS A 268 0.50 14.44 27.61
N CYS A 269 1.30 15.03 28.48
CA CYS A 269 2.57 14.45 28.92
C CYS A 269 2.29 13.22 29.82
N LYS A 270 2.74 12.04 29.39
CA LYS A 270 2.82 10.84 30.26
C LYS A 270 4.07 10.97 31.13
N GLY A 271 3.90 11.26 32.42
CA GLY A 271 5.01 11.20 33.37
C GLY A 271 4.68 11.62 34.80
N ARG A 272 4.56 10.61 35.67
CA ARG A 272 4.66 10.63 37.15
C ARG A 272 3.56 11.34 37.96
N ARG A 273 3.15 10.63 39.03
CA ARG A 273 2.08 10.94 39.99
C ARG A 273 2.30 12.30 40.68
N ARG A 274 1.42 13.28 40.43
CA ARG A 274 0.99 14.36 41.36
C ARG A 274 -0.13 15.19 40.69
N ALA A 275 -1.00 15.79 41.51
CA ALA A 275 -2.28 16.39 41.12
C ALA A 275 -2.17 17.51 40.05
N PRO A 276 -3.18 17.71 39.19
CA PRO A 276 -3.10 18.67 38.09
C PRO A 276 -3.31 20.12 38.56
N SER A 277 -2.35 21.00 38.24
CA SER A 277 -2.48 22.45 38.32
C SER A 277 -2.73 23.03 36.93
N TRP A 278 -3.70 23.95 36.81
CA TRP A 278 -4.06 24.60 35.55
C TRP A 278 -3.42 25.99 35.45
N HIS A 279 -2.82 26.30 34.30
CA HIS A 279 -2.32 27.64 33.97
C HIS A 279 -3.06 28.17 32.75
N PHE A 280 -3.53 29.41 32.83
CA PHE A 280 -4.08 30.18 31.71
C PHE A 280 -3.13 31.35 31.41
N THR A 281 -2.87 31.59 30.13
CA THR A 281 -2.12 32.75 29.62
C THR A 281 -3.05 33.58 28.75
N ASP A 282 -3.11 34.89 29.00
CA ASP A 282 -3.80 35.86 28.15
C ASP A 282 -2.76 36.70 27.36
N GLU A 283 -3.20 37.28 26.24
CA GLU A 283 -2.43 38.05 25.24
C GLU A 283 -1.97 39.41 25.78
N SER A 284 -1.11 39.40 26.79
CA SER A 284 -0.23 40.52 27.14
C SER A 284 0.82 39.96 28.09
N GLY A 285 2.05 39.78 27.60
CA GLY A 285 3.10 38.97 28.24
C GLY A 285 3.65 39.49 29.58
N ASP A 286 2.83 39.55 30.62
CA ASP A 286 3.24 39.86 32.00
C ASP A 286 2.80 38.73 32.96
N ARG A 287 3.78 38.01 33.55
CA ARG A 287 3.52 36.86 34.44
C ARG A 287 3.31 37.36 35.88
N ARG A 288 2.07 37.34 36.36
CA ARG A 288 1.80 37.44 37.82
C ARG A 288 1.10 36.20 38.36
N CYS A 289 1.77 35.56 39.31
CA CYS A 289 1.27 34.39 40.04
C CYS A 289 0.40 34.86 41.21
N ARG A 290 -0.91 34.59 41.19
CA ARG A 290 -1.77 34.74 42.38
C ARG A 290 -2.24 33.35 42.84
N GLN A 291 -1.88 32.99 44.07
CA GLN A 291 -2.43 31.84 44.78
C GLN A 291 -3.86 32.16 45.22
N ILE A 292 -4.81 31.31 44.86
CA ILE A 292 -6.16 31.32 45.44
C ILE A 292 -6.31 30.04 46.26
N ASN A 293 -6.41 30.18 47.58
CA ASN A 293 -6.71 29.08 48.49
C ASN A 293 -8.21 28.79 48.45
N PHE A 294 -8.59 27.56 48.13
CA PHE A 294 -9.97 27.09 48.32
C PHE A 294 -10.15 26.60 49.75
N ALA A 295 -10.97 27.32 50.52
CA ALA A 295 -11.51 26.85 51.79
C ALA A 295 -12.58 25.77 51.51
N ARG A 296 -12.56 24.71 52.32
CA ARG A 296 -13.58 23.64 52.32
C ARG A 296 -14.86 24.15 53.01
N GLY A 297 -16.00 23.92 52.36
CA GLY A 297 -17.35 23.99 52.90
C GLY A 297 -18.23 23.05 52.09
#